data_AF-A0A378VX38-F1
#
_entry.id   AF-A0A378VX38-F1
#
_cell.length_a   1.000
_cell.length_b   1.000
_cell.length_c   1.000
_cell.angle_alpha   90.00
_cell.angle_beta   90.00
_cell.angle_gamma   90.00
#
_symmetry.space_group_name_H-M   'P 1'
#
loop_
_entity.id
_entity.type
_entity.pdbx_description
1 polymer ?
#
loop_
_entity_poly.entity_id
_entity_poly.type
_entity_poly.pdbx_seq_one_letter_code
_entity_poly.pdbx_strand_id
1 'polypeptide(L)' 'MNHTPIHPKLAEITGRIIERSRPTREKYLAKIRSAKQMGRLERNQLGCSNLAHGYAAMPKSIKSKCFRKPSPT' A
#
# COMPACT_ATOMS: atom_id res chain seq x y z
N MET A 1 20.85 -19.93 3.25
CA MET A 1 20.50 -18.51 3.48
C MET A 1 21.79 -17.78 3.77
N ASN A 2 22.32 -17.01 2.81
CA ASN A 2 23.55 -16.26 3.03
C ASN A 2 23.19 -15.03 3.86
N HIS A 3 23.45 -15.11 5.17
CA HIS A 3 23.29 -13.97 6.04
C HIS A 3 24.54 -13.12 5.92
N THR A 4 24.52 -12.15 5.00
CA THR A 4 25.54 -11.09 5.00
C THR A 4 25.40 -10.34 6.32
N PRO A 5 26.43 -10.32 7.18
CA PRO A 5 26.35 -9.57 8.42
C PRO A 5 26.08 -8.10 8.12
N ILE A 6 25.04 -7.54 8.76
CA ILE A 6 24.69 -6.13 8.60
C ILE A 6 25.85 -5.27 9.10
N HIS A 7 26.22 -4.27 8.30
CA HIS A 7 27.23 -3.28 8.69
C HIS A 7 26.81 -2.58 10.00
N PRO A 8 27.68 -2.46 11.02
CA PRO A 8 27.31 -1.94 12.35
C PRO A 8 26.58 -0.59 12.33
N LYS A 9 27.01 0.30 11.44
CA LYS A 9 26.37 1.62 11.28
C LYS A 9 24.92 1.53 10.76
N LEU A 10 24.62 0.56 9.89
CA LEU A 10 23.26 0.35 9.40
C LEU A 10 22.36 -0.22 10.50
N ALA A 11 22.88 -1.11 11.35
CA ALA A 11 22.15 -1.61 12.51
C ALA A 11 21.79 -0.47 13.48
N GLU A 12 22.75 0.41 13.79
CA GLU A 12 22.53 1.58 14.66
C GLU A 12 21.46 2.52 14.09
N ILE A 13 21.57 2.90 12.81
CA ILE A 13 20.61 3.78 12.15
C ILE A 13 19.22 3.16 12.12
N THR A 14 19.14 1.86 11.81
CA THR A 14 17.88 1.11 11.77
C THR A 14 17.23 1.09 13.15
N GLY A 15 17.99 0.79 14.21
CA GLY A 15 17.50 0.83 15.58
C GLY A 15 16.94 2.21 15.95
N ARG A 16 17.67 3.29 15.63
CA ARG A 16 17.21 4.66 15.90
C ARG A 16 15.90 5.00 15.17
N ILE A 17 15.75 4.54 13.92
CA ILE A 17 14.51 4.75 13.15
C ILE A 17 13.35 3.95 13.77
N ILE A 18 13.59 2.70 14.18
CA ILE A 18 12.59 1.86 14.85
C ILE A 18 12.09 2.57 16.10
N GLU A 19 12.97 3.00 16.99
CA GLU A 19 12.58 3.67 18.24
C GLU A 19 11.80 4.96 17.99
N ARG A 20 12.32 5.84 17.13
CA ARG A 20 11.66 7.12 16.81
C ARG A 20 10.29 6.92 16.17
N SER A 21 10.11 5.88 15.36
CA SER A 21 8.88 5.65 14.61
C SER A 21 7.87 4.77 15.33
N ARG A 22 8.21 4.16 16.47
CA ARG A 22 7.35 3.19 17.16
C ARG A 22 5.91 3.69 17.37
N PRO A 23 5.65 4.89 17.91
CA PRO A 23 4.27 5.34 18.16
C PRO A 23 3.43 5.55 16.89
N THR A 24 4.05 6.06 15.82
CA THR A 24 3.35 6.30 14.54
C THR A 24 3.17 5.01 13.75
N ARG A 25 4.16 4.11 13.83
CA ARG A 25 4.12 2.79 13.20
C ARG A 25 3.02 1.94 13.80
N GLU A 26 2.84 1.95 15.12
CA GLU A 26 1.76 1.22 15.79
C GLU A 26 0.38 1.69 15.32
N LYS A 27 0.14 3.00 15.28
CA LYS A 27 -1.11 3.60 14.76
C LYS A 27 -1.35 3.21 13.31
N TYR A 28 -0.32 3.27 12.46
CA TYR A 28 -0.41 2.85 11.07
C TYR A 28 -0.79 1.37 10.95
N LEU A 29 -0.10 0.48 11.68
CA LEU A 29 -0.39 -0.95 11.62
C LEU A 29 -1.79 -1.28 12.16
N ALA A 30 -2.27 -0.58 13.18
CA ALA A 30 -3.65 -0.71 13.65
C ALA A 30 -4.65 -0.33 12.56
N LYS A 31 -4.43 0.78 11.85
CA LYS A 31 -5.25 1.19 10.71
C LYS A 31 -5.27 0.14 9.59
N ILE A 32 -4.11 -0.44 9.24
CA ILE A 32 -4.02 -1.49 8.22
C ILE A 32 -4.76 -2.76 8.65
N ARG A 33 -4.62 -3.17 9.92
CA ARG A 33 -5.36 -4.33 10.44
C ARG A 33 -6.87 -4.12 10.39
N SER A 34 -7.34 -2.95 10.81
CA SER A 34 -8.76 -2.58 10.72
C SER A 34 -9.24 -2.56 9.26
N ALA A 35 -8.47 -1.96 8.34
CA ALA A 35 -8.80 -1.95 6.92
C ALA A 35 -8.90 -3.36 6.32
N LYS A 36 -8.00 -4.28 6.72
CA LYS A 36 -8.05 -5.67 6.27
C LYS A 36 -9.34 -6.37 6.72
N GLN A 37 -9.85 -6.05 7.92
CA GLN A 37 -11.11 -6.63 8.44
C GLN A 37 -12.35 -6.10 7.71
N MET A 38 -12.30 -4.87 7.17
CA MET A 38 -13.41 -4.27 6.41
C MET A 38 -13.59 -4.86 5.00
N GLY A 39 -12.67 -5.73 4.53
CA GLY A 39 -12.75 -6.35 3.21
C GLY A 39 -12.18 -5.50 2.08
N ARG A 40 -12.35 -5.96 0.83
CA ARG A 40 -11.86 -5.25 -0.36
C ARG A 40 -12.75 -4.05 -0.63
N LEU A 41 -12.16 -2.87 -0.78
CA LEU A 41 -12.87 -1.71 -1.29
C LEU A 41 -13.19 -1.92 -2.76
N GLU A 42 -14.46 -1.73 -3.11
CA GLU A 42 -14.88 -1.70 -4.50
C GLU A 42 -14.44 -0.38 -5.15
N ARG A 43 -14.24 -0.40 -6.46
CA ARG A 43 -13.68 0.73 -7.21
C ARG A 43 -14.48 2.03 -7.03
N ASN A 44 -15.80 1.92 -6.90
CA ASN A 44 -16.70 3.05 -6.67
C ASN A 44 -16.58 3.66 -5.26
N GLN A 45 -15.87 3.00 -4.34
CA GLN A 45 -15.60 3.49 -2.98
C GLN A 45 -14.25 4.21 -2.87
N LEU A 46 -13.43 4.22 -3.94
CA LEU A 46 -12.15 4.91 -3.97
C LEU A 46 -12.35 6.40 -4.29
N GLY A 47 -11.63 7.27 -3.56
CA GLY A 47 -11.60 8.70 -3.86
C GLY A 47 -11.00 9.01 -5.24
N CYS A 48 -11.42 10.12 -5.85
CA CYS A 48 -11.04 10.51 -7.21
C CYS A 48 -9.52 10.53 -7.45
N SER A 49 -8.73 10.99 -6.48
CA SER A 49 -7.26 11.01 -6.58
C SER A 49 -6.67 9.60 -6.67
N ASN A 50 -7.16 8.65 -5.85
CA ASN A 50 -6.69 7.26 -5.88
C ASN A 50 -7.04 6.58 -7.21
N LEU A 51 -8.22 6.86 -7.75
CA LEU A 51 -8.63 6.36 -9.07
C LEU A 51 -7.77 6.93 -10.19
N ALA A 52 -7.51 8.24 -10.18
CA ALA A 52 -6.69 8.90 -11.19
C ALA A 52 -5.25 8.35 -11.20
N HIS A 53 -4.63 8.20 -10.02
CA HIS A 53 -3.29 7.61 -9.92
C HIS A 53 -3.28 6.14 -10.36
N GLY A 54 -4.28 5.36 -9.93
CA GLY A 54 -4.42 3.97 -10.34
C GLY A 54 -4.55 3.81 -11.86
N TYR A 55 -5.35 4.65 -12.52
CA TYR A 55 -5.42 4.64 -13.98
C TYR A 55 -4.13 5.13 -14.62
N ALA A 56 -3.50 6.18 -14.10
CA ALA A 56 -2.27 6.72 -14.68
C ALA A 56 -1.17 5.65 -14.79
N ALA A 57 -0.99 4.86 -13.72
CA ALA A 57 0.00 3.80 -13.64
C ALA A 57 -0.34 2.53 -14.46
N MET A 58 -1.58 2.36 -14.92
CA MET A 58 -1.98 1.18 -15.69
C MET A 58 -1.45 1.19 -17.14
N PRO A 59 -1.00 0.03 -17.66
CA PRO A 59 -0.75 -0.17 -19.08
C PRO A 59 -1.99 0.15 -19.94
N LYS A 60 -1.80 0.71 -21.15
CA LYS A 60 -2.91 1.10 -22.05
C LYS A 60 -3.91 -0.02 -22.32
N SER A 61 -3.44 -1.27 -22.47
CA SER A 61 -4.25 -2.46 -22.74
C SER A 61 -5.21 -2.85 -21.61
N ILE A 62 -4.87 -2.52 -20.36
CA ILE A 62 -5.72 -2.76 -19.18
C ILE A 62 -6.60 -1.55 -18.89
N LYS A 63 -6.07 -0.34 -19.14
CA LYS A 63 -6.77 0.93 -18.93
C LYS A 63 -8.04 1.04 -19.78
N SER A 64 -8.02 0.60 -21.03
CA SER A 64 -9.22 0.61 -21.90
C SER A 64 -10.36 -0.26 -21.37
N LYS A 65 -10.05 -1.42 -20.78
CA LYS A 65 -11.04 -2.34 -20.17
C LYS A 65 -11.69 -1.73 -18.93
N CYS A 66 -10.98 -0.87 -18.22
CA CYS A 66 -11.48 -0.18 -17.04
C CYS A 66 -12.57 0.86 -17.34
N PHE A 67 -12.69 1.36 -18.58
CA PHE A 67 -13.73 2.32 -18.98
C PHE A 67 -14.97 1.65 -19.57
N ARG A 68 -14.96 0.33 -19.76
CA ARG A 68 -16.16 -0.42 -20.18
C ARG A 68 -17.06 -0.63 -18.96
N LYS A 69 -18.34 -0.21 -19.07
CA LYS A 69 -19.37 -0.62 -18.12
C LYS A 69 -19.51 -2.16 -18.19
N PRO A 70 -19.71 -2.86 -17.06
CA PRO A 70 -20.07 -4.27 -17.10
C PRO A 70 -21.40 -4.41 -17.87
N SER A 71 -21.49 -5.44 -18.73
CA SER A 71 -22.74 -5.82 -19.38
C SER A 71 -23.77 -6.23 -18.32
N PRO A 72 -25.05 -5.86 -18.47
CA PRO A 72 -26.09 -6.33 -17.57
C PRO A 72 -26.21 -7.86 -17.70
N THR A 73 -26.16 -8.56 -16.57
CA THR A 73 -26.66 -9.93 -16.41
C THR A 73 -27.92 -9.86 -15.55
#